data_AF-B7WUT0-F1
#
_entry.id   AF-B7WUT0-F1
#
_cell.length_a   1.000
_cell.length_b   1.000
_cell.length_c   1.000
_cell.angle_alpha   90.00
_cell.angle_beta   90.00
_cell.angle_gamma   90.00
#
_symmetry.space_group_name_H-M   'P 1'
#
loop_
_entity.id
_entity.type
_entity.pdbx_description
1 polymer ?
#
loop_
_entity_poly.entity_id
_entity_poly.type
_entity_poly.pdbx_seq_one_letter_code
_entity_poly.pdbx_strand_id
1 'polypeptide(L)'
;MNSVSPDSRSAELEPAKPAGMDALLWNEATAEQKLVLLRIAKQRARIKARAAAKAQTLALRRTATPHVDADAPLPERLLSFVRLHPLATAAAGGLLMVLGPGKLIRWGSAALPWILKLQQRTRG
;
A
#
# COMPACT_ATOMS: atom_id res chain seq x y z
N MET A 1 44.99 -11.25 -24.08
CA MET A 1 44.50 -11.31 -22.69
C MET A 1 42.99 -11.06 -22.73
N ASN A 2 42.19 -12.12 -22.82
CA ASN A 2 40.74 -12.00 -22.93
C ASN A 2 40.14 -12.54 -21.63
N SER A 3 39.67 -11.64 -20.77
CA SER A 3 38.96 -11.97 -19.54
C SER A 3 37.58 -12.52 -19.88
N VAL A 4 37.45 -13.85 -19.82
CA VAL A 4 36.17 -14.56 -19.91
C VAL A 4 35.34 -14.14 -18.70
N SER A 5 34.28 -13.38 -18.97
CA SER A 5 33.26 -12.99 -18.00
C SER A 5 32.61 -14.27 -17.45
N PRO A 6 32.49 -14.48 -16.13
CA PRO A 6 31.93 -15.71 -15.61
C PRO A 6 30.44 -15.79 -15.96
N ASP A 7 30.10 -16.80 -16.76
CA ASP A 7 28.75 -17.12 -17.19
C ASP A 7 27.79 -17.18 -16.00
N SER A 8 26.86 -16.23 -15.93
CA SER A 8 25.77 -16.23 -14.95
C SER A 8 24.79 -17.40 -15.14
N ARG A 9 24.91 -18.15 -16.25
CA ARG A 9 24.15 -19.39 -16.51
C ARG A 9 24.62 -20.58 -15.68
N SER A 10 25.88 -20.62 -15.25
CA SER A 10 26.41 -21.73 -14.47
C SER A 10 25.88 -21.76 -13.03
N ALA A 11 25.26 -20.67 -12.57
CA ALA A 11 24.58 -20.60 -11.27
C ALA A 11 23.17 -21.22 -11.28
N GLU A 12 22.64 -21.58 -12.46
CA GLU A 12 21.23 -21.99 -12.63
C GLU A 12 21.02 -23.52 -12.59
N LEU A 13 22.09 -24.32 -12.58
CA LEU A 13 22.03 -25.79 -12.72
C LEU A 13 22.39 -26.60 -11.45
N GLU A 14 22.91 -25.97 -10.41
CA GLU A 14 23.08 -26.59 -9.08
C GLU A 14 21.93 -26.13 -8.17
N PRO A 15 21.34 -26.97 -7.30
CA PRO A 15 20.35 -26.54 -6.33
C PRO A 15 20.98 -25.47 -5.44
N ALA A 16 20.71 -24.21 -5.78
CA ALA A 16 21.55 -23.08 -5.43
C ALA A 16 21.78 -23.01 -3.92
N LYS A 17 23.00 -23.32 -3.51
CA LYS A 17 23.48 -23.15 -2.14
C LYS A 17 23.08 -21.74 -1.69
N PRO A 18 22.36 -21.59 -0.57
CA PRO A 18 21.86 -20.30 -0.17
C PRO A 18 23.05 -19.37 0.15
N ALA A 19 23.03 -18.16 -0.39
CA ALA A 19 24.13 -17.20 -0.27
C ALA A 19 24.09 -16.43 1.06
N GLY A 20 25.25 -15.97 1.54
CA GLY A 20 25.37 -15.16 2.75
C GLY A 20 25.34 -15.98 4.03
N MET A 21 24.64 -15.51 5.07
CA MET A 21 24.58 -16.18 6.38
C MET A 21 24.05 -17.62 6.31
N ASP A 22 23.12 -17.87 5.39
CA ASP A 22 22.56 -19.20 5.13
C ASP A 22 23.61 -20.19 4.56
N ALA A 23 24.74 -19.70 4.01
CA ALA A 23 25.83 -20.53 3.48
C ALA A 23 26.68 -21.17 4.58
N LEU A 24 26.81 -20.50 5.73
CA LEU A 24 27.48 -21.03 6.92
C LEU A 24 26.62 -22.14 7.53
N LEU A 25 25.32 -21.85 7.72
CA LEU A 25 24.34 -22.82 8.20
C LEU A 25 24.23 -24.03 7.27
N TRP A 26 24.39 -23.85 5.96
CA TRP A 26 24.39 -24.95 5.00
C TRP A 26 25.55 -25.94 5.19
N ASN A 27 26.71 -25.45 5.61
CA ASN A 27 27.91 -26.29 5.80
C ASN A 27 27.79 -27.15 7.07
N GLU A 28 27.16 -26.61 8.12
CA GLU A 28 26.92 -27.29 9.40
C GLU A 28 25.65 -28.15 9.38
N ALA A 29 24.75 -27.92 8.42
CA ALA A 29 23.45 -28.56 8.34
C ALA A 29 23.51 -30.03 7.89
N THR A 30 22.75 -30.87 8.59
CA THR A 30 22.42 -32.24 8.18
C THR A 30 21.60 -32.25 6.88
N ALA A 31 21.56 -33.39 6.17
CA ALA A 31 20.83 -33.52 4.89
C ALA A 31 19.35 -33.06 4.95
N GLU A 32 18.65 -33.37 6.04
CA GLU A 32 17.26 -32.92 6.24
C GLU A 32 17.14 -31.40 6.42
N GLN A 33 18.09 -30.79 7.13
CA GLN A 33 18.12 -29.34 7.35
C GLN A 33 18.41 -28.57 6.06
N LYS A 34 19.23 -29.14 5.17
CA LYS A 34 19.46 -28.59 3.82
C LYS A 34 18.17 -28.50 3.00
N LEU A 35 17.29 -29.51 3.08
CA LEU A 35 15.99 -29.47 2.40
C LEU A 35 15.09 -28.34 2.93
N VAL A 36 15.11 -28.11 4.25
CA VAL A 36 14.38 -26.99 4.87
C VAL A 36 14.95 -25.65 4.41
N LEU A 37 16.27 -25.50 4.40
CA LEU A 37 16.93 -24.27 3.92
C LEU A 37 16.60 -23.96 2.46
N LEU A 38 16.58 -24.97 1.58
CA LEU A 38 16.16 -24.80 0.18
C LEU A 38 14.70 -24.30 0.08
N ARG A 39 13.81 -24.86 0.90
CA ARG A 39 12.40 -24.44 0.93
C ARG A 39 12.26 -23.00 1.41
N ILE A 40 12.98 -22.62 2.46
CA ILE A 40 13.01 -21.25 2.99
C ILE A 40 13.55 -20.28 1.94
N ALA A 41 14.64 -20.63 1.26
CA ALA A 41 15.21 -19.81 0.18
C ALA A 41 14.18 -19.55 -0.94
N LYS A 42 13.47 -20.59 -1.38
CA LYS A 42 12.39 -20.46 -2.38
C LYS A 42 11.25 -19.56 -1.89
N GLN A 43 10.83 -19.71 -0.64
CA GLN A 43 9.79 -18.86 -0.05
C GLN A 43 10.23 -17.39 0.04
N ARG A 44 11.44 -17.13 0.52
CA ARG A 44 12.03 -15.79 0.61
C ARG A 44 12.16 -15.14 -0.76
N ALA A 45 12.59 -15.87 -1.78
CA ALA A 45 12.67 -15.36 -3.16
C ALA A 45 11.29 -14.87 -3.65
N ARG A 46 10.23 -15.66 -3.40
CA ARG A 46 8.83 -15.27 -3.75
C ARG A 46 8.37 -14.02 -3.01
N ILE A 47 8.69 -13.90 -1.72
CA ILE A 47 8.34 -12.72 -0.91
C ILE A 47 9.12 -11.50 -1.40
N LYS A 48 10.42 -11.63 -1.67
CA LYS A 48 11.30 -10.56 -2.15
C LYS A 48 10.82 -10.00 -3.48
N ALA A 49 10.42 -10.85 -4.43
CA ALA A 49 9.84 -10.42 -5.71
C ALA A 49 8.56 -9.59 -5.52
N ARG A 50 7.67 -10.03 -4.63
CA ARG A 50 6.45 -9.27 -4.27
C ARG A 50 6.76 -7.95 -3.57
N ALA A 51 7.74 -7.95 -2.67
CA ALA A 51 8.17 -6.76 -1.95
C ALA A 51 8.77 -5.71 -2.89
N ALA A 52 9.57 -6.14 -3.88
CA ALA A 52 10.14 -5.24 -4.89
C ALA A 52 9.06 -4.54 -5.73
N ALA A 53 8.05 -5.28 -6.20
CA ALA A 53 6.92 -4.69 -6.92
C ALA A 53 6.15 -3.69 -6.05
N LYS A 54 5.89 -4.02 -4.78
CA LYS A 54 5.25 -3.10 -3.84
C LYS A 54 6.09 -1.85 -3.58
N ALA A 55 7.40 -1.99 -3.43
CA ALA A 55 8.31 -0.87 -3.20
C ALA A 55 8.27 0.14 -4.35
N GLN A 56 8.21 -0.34 -5.60
CA GLN A 56 8.08 0.52 -6.78
C GLN A 56 6.74 1.27 -6.77
N THR A 57 5.63 0.59 -6.50
CA THR A 57 4.31 1.25 -6.40
C THR A 57 4.24 2.28 -5.28
N LEU A 58 4.92 2.01 -4.17
CA LEU A 58 4.95 2.91 -3.02
C LEU A 58 5.85 4.12 -3.30
N ALA A 59 6.97 3.93 -3.99
CA ALA A 59 7.83 5.02 -4.45
C ALA A 59 7.07 5.96 -5.41
N LEU A 60 6.36 5.40 -6.40
CA LEU A 60 5.51 6.15 -7.32
C LEU A 60 4.38 6.91 -6.58
N ARG A 61 3.77 6.30 -5.56
CA ARG A 61 2.76 6.96 -4.73
C ARG A 61 3.33 8.06 -3.84
N ARG A 62 4.58 7.97 -3.40
CA ARG A 62 5.24 9.04 -2.61
C ARG A 62 5.59 10.25 -3.46
N THR A 63 5.94 10.04 -4.74
CA THR A 63 6.20 11.13 -5.68
C THR A 63 4.93 11.76 -6.22
N ALA A 64 3.83 11.02 -6.27
CA ALA A 64 2.51 11.58 -6.54
C ALA A 64 2.04 12.34 -5.30
N THR A 65 2.30 13.65 -5.26
CA THR A 65 1.70 14.52 -4.25
C THR A 65 0.18 14.37 -4.33
N PRO A 66 -0.49 13.99 -3.23
CA PRO A 66 -1.94 13.93 -3.20
C PRO A 66 -2.48 15.35 -3.27
N HIS A 67 -2.69 15.84 -4.49
CA HIS A 67 -3.22 17.18 -4.72
C HIS A 67 -4.73 17.10 -4.71
N VAL A 68 -5.34 17.79 -3.74
CA VAL A 68 -6.76 18.13 -3.81
C VAL A 68 -6.84 19.36 -4.68
N ASP A 69 -7.45 19.23 -5.85
CA ASP A 69 -7.71 20.36 -6.72
C ASP A 69 -8.63 21.35 -5.98
N ALA A 70 -8.07 22.52 -5.65
CA ALA A 70 -8.72 23.57 -4.90
C ALA A 70 -9.62 24.45 -5.76
N ASP A 71 -9.82 24.12 -7.04
CA ASP A 71 -10.79 24.74 -7.94
C ASP A 71 -11.92 23.78 -8.37
N ALA A 72 -11.79 22.47 -8.11
CA ALA A 72 -12.84 21.48 -8.39
C ALA A 72 -14.15 21.75 -7.62
N PRO A 73 -15.33 21.36 -8.15
CA PRO A 73 -16.60 21.49 -7.44
C PRO A 73 -16.56 20.73 -6.09
N LEU A 74 -17.20 21.29 -5.05
CA LEU A 74 -17.22 20.75 -3.68
C LEU A 74 -17.46 19.23 -3.56
N PRO A 75 -18.42 18.60 -4.27
CA PRO A 75 -18.62 17.15 -4.18
C PRO A 75 -17.40 16.35 -4.68
N GLU A 76 -16.68 16.87 -5.68
CA GLU A 76 -15.50 16.22 -6.24
C GLU A 76 -14.31 16.31 -5.27
N ARG A 77 -14.16 17.44 -4.57
CA ARG A 77 -13.19 17.58 -3.46
C ARG A 77 -13.49 16.67 -2.29
N LEU A 78 -14.78 16.45 -1.99
CA LEU A 78 -15.18 15.53 -0.95
C LEU A 78 -14.77 14.10 -1.30
N LEU A 79 -15.00 13.69 -2.54
CA LEU A 79 -14.63 12.36 -3.02
C LEU A 79 -13.10 12.16 -3.06
N SER A 80 -12.34 13.18 -3.46
CA SER A 80 -10.88 13.15 -3.38
C SER A 80 -10.41 13.06 -1.92
N PHE A 81 -11.02 13.81 -1.00
CA PHE A 81 -10.69 13.74 0.42
C PHE A 81 -10.96 12.35 1.01
N VAL A 82 -12.09 11.72 0.68
CA VAL A 82 -12.39 10.34 1.11
C VAL A 82 -11.33 9.36 0.61
N ARG A 83 -10.88 9.51 -0.65
CA ARG A 83 -9.83 8.65 -1.22
C ARG A 83 -8.46 8.89 -0.57
N LEU A 84 -8.16 10.14 -0.22
CA LEU A 84 -6.86 10.54 0.33
C LEU A 84 -6.73 10.27 1.83
N HIS A 85 -7.84 10.33 2.58
CA HIS A 85 -7.84 10.19 4.04
C HIS A 85 -8.78 9.08 4.54
N PRO A 86 -8.56 7.81 4.14
CA PRO A 86 -9.47 6.70 4.48
C PRO A 86 -9.63 6.48 5.99
N LEU A 87 -8.59 6.78 6.80
CA LEU A 87 -8.68 6.68 8.26
C LEU A 87 -9.63 7.74 8.84
N ALA A 88 -9.54 8.98 8.37
CA ALA A 88 -10.40 10.07 8.82
C ALA A 88 -11.85 9.81 8.38
N THR A 89 -12.05 9.29 7.17
CA THR A 89 -13.39 8.93 6.69
C THR A 89 -13.97 7.76 7.48
N ALA A 90 -13.18 6.73 7.79
CA ALA A 90 -13.64 5.62 8.62
C ALA A 90 -14.01 6.07 10.03
N ALA A 91 -13.20 6.95 10.64
CA ALA A 91 -13.52 7.53 11.94
C ALA A 91 -14.81 8.36 11.91
N ALA A 92 -14.98 9.23 10.91
CA ALA A 92 -16.18 10.02 10.72
C ALA A 92 -17.42 9.13 10.49
N GLY A 93 -17.29 8.12 9.63
CA GLY A 93 -18.34 7.13 9.37
C GLY A 93 -18.73 6.35 10.63
N GLY A 94 -17.76 5.92 11.43
CA GLY A 94 -18.01 5.27 12.71
C GLY A 94 -18.74 6.18 13.69
N LEU A 95 -18.34 7.46 13.77
CA LEU A 95 -19.02 8.45 14.62
C LEU A 95 -20.48 8.66 14.21
N LEU A 96 -20.74 8.75 12.90
CA LEU A 96 -22.08 8.86 12.34
C LEU A 96 -22.94 7.64 12.68
N MET A 97 -22.33 6.45 12.63
CA MET A 97 -23.00 5.19 12.96
C MET A 97 -23.40 5.10 14.44
N VAL A 98 -22.55 5.61 15.35
CA VAL A 98 -22.84 5.71 16.79
C VAL A 98 -23.96 6.72 17.09
N LEU A 99 -24.03 7.82 16.35
CA LEU A 99 -25.05 8.87 16.54
C LEU A 99 -26.45 8.42 16.12
N GLY A 100 -26.53 7.48 15.18
CA GLY A 100 -27.76 6.90 14.67
C GLY A 100 -28.52 7.80 13.67
N PRO A 101 -29.32 7.22 12.77
CA PRO A 101 -29.95 7.94 11.67
C PRO A 101 -30.99 8.97 12.14
N GLY A 102 -31.70 8.71 13.24
CA GLY A 102 -32.75 9.60 13.74
C GLY A 102 -32.22 10.96 14.22
N LYS A 103 -31.04 10.99 14.86
CA LYS A 103 -30.41 12.25 15.27
C LYS A 103 -29.82 13.00 14.07
N LEU A 104 -29.28 12.28 13.09
CA LEU A 104 -28.77 12.86 11.85
C LEU A 104 -29.84 13.58 11.05
N ILE A 105 -31.02 12.98 10.88
CA ILE A 105 -32.13 13.60 10.13
C ILE A 105 -32.62 14.88 10.84
N ARG A 106 -32.74 14.84 12.17
CA ARG A 106 -33.22 16.00 12.95
C ARG A 106 -32.25 17.18 12.95
N TRP A 107 -30.95 16.91 12.97
CA TRP A 107 -29.92 17.96 12.93
C TRP A 107 -29.64 18.41 11.49
N GLY A 108 -29.73 17.49 10.53
CA GLY A 108 -29.58 17.76 9.10
C GLY A 108 -30.70 18.66 8.56
N SER A 109 -31.96 18.45 8.97
CA SER A 109 -33.07 19.31 8.57
C SER A 109 -32.96 20.72 9.17
N ALA A 110 -32.46 20.84 10.40
CA ALA A 110 -32.20 22.14 11.03
C ALA A 110 -31.06 22.91 10.34
N ALA A 111 -30.06 22.21 9.80
CA ALA A 111 -28.95 22.82 9.07
C ALA A 111 -29.27 23.16 7.60
N LEU A 112 -30.29 22.52 7.01
CA LEU A 112 -30.70 22.71 5.61
C LEU A 112 -30.86 24.17 5.17
N PRO A 113 -31.57 25.06 5.90
CA PRO A 113 -31.72 26.46 5.47
C PRO A 113 -30.39 27.22 5.40
N TRP A 114 -29.42 26.88 6.26
CA TRP A 114 -28.09 27.47 6.23
C TRP A 114 -27.27 27.01 5.02
N ILE A 115 -27.39 25.74 4.65
CA ILE A 115 -26.74 25.16 3.46
C ILE A 115 -27.25 25.86 2.20
N LEU A 116 -28.57 26.03 2.06
CA LEU A 116 -29.17 26.74 0.93
C LEU A 116 -28.67 28.18 0.83
N LYS A 117 -28.51 28.86 1.97
CA LYS A 117 -27.97 30.22 2.04
C LYS A 117 -26.51 30.29 1.57
N LEU A 118 -25.70 29.27 1.90
CA LEU A 118 -24.31 29.17 1.47
C LEU A 118 -24.18 28.87 -0.03
N GLN A 119 -25.07 28.03 -0.57
CA GLN A 119 -25.14 27.74 -2.01
C GLN A 119 -25.59 28.95 -2.83
N GLN A 120 -26.48 29.78 -2.29
CA GLN A 120 -26.86 31.03 -2.93
C GLN A 120 -25.69 32.01 -3.00
N ARG A 121 -24.88 32.09 -1.92
CA ARG A 121 -23.68 32.95 -1.87
C ARG A 121 -22.57 32.52 -2.83
N THR A 122 -22.51 31.24 -3.21
CA THR A 122 -21.53 30.72 -4.17
C THR A 122 -21.99 30.81 -5.62
N ARG A 123 -23.26 31.14 -5.89
CA ARG A 123 -23.82 31.38 -7.23
C ARG A 123 -24.05 32.86 -7.55
N GLY A 124 -23.86 33.76 -6.59
CA GLY A 124 -24.02 35.22 -6.72
C GLY A 124 -22.71 35.94 -6.89
#